data_AF-A0A940P6E4-F1
#
_entry.id   AF-A0A940P6E4-F1
#
_cell.length_a   1.000
_cell.length_b   1.000
_cell.length_c   1.000
_cell.angle_alpha   90.00
_cell.angle_beta   90.00
_cell.angle_gamma   90.00
#
_symmetry.space_group_name_H-M   'P 1'
#
loop_
_entity.id
_entity.type
_entity.pdbx_description
1 polymer ?
#
loop_
_entity_poly.entity_id
_entity_poly.type
_entity_poly.pdbx_seq_one_letter_code
_entity_poly.pdbx_strand_id
1 'polypeptide(L)'
;EEAYAFVRDLAAEGKSVLFVGTKKQAADSVKEEAIRSGSYYVNARWLGGMMTNYKTIQQRIKRLEQLHAMEADGTFALLPKKEVAKLTLEIEKLEKFLGGIKGMKELPGALFIVDPRKEKIAVAEAKKLCIPIVAIVDTNCDPDDVDYVIPGNDDAIRAVKLIAGTIANAVIEGRQGADAQAAEEAAAVEEEAAAE
;
A
#
# COMPACT_ATOMS: atom_id res chain seq x y z
N GLU A 1 -5.58 -19.92 1.90
CA GLU A 1 -5.26 -19.94 3.35
C GLU A 1 -3.82 -19.53 3.61
N GLU A 2 -2.84 -20.07 2.88
CA GLU A 2 -1.41 -19.67 3.01
C GLU A 2 -1.17 -18.17 2.87
N ALA A 3 -1.71 -17.55 1.82
CA ALA A 3 -1.62 -16.09 1.62
C ALA A 3 -2.24 -15.28 2.76
N TYR A 4 -3.29 -15.80 3.40
CA TYR A 4 -3.96 -15.13 4.52
C TYR A 4 -3.09 -15.18 5.77
N ALA A 5 -2.60 -16.37 6.11
CA ALA A 5 -1.72 -16.57 7.26
C ALA A 5 -0.45 -15.72 7.12
N PHE A 6 0.19 -15.73 5.95
CA PHE A 6 1.38 -14.93 5.69
C PHE A 6 1.14 -13.42 5.91
N VAL A 7 0.04 -12.87 5.37
CA VAL A 7 -0.27 -11.44 5.52
C VAL A 7 -0.58 -11.09 6.98
N ARG A 8 -1.30 -11.96 7.69
CA ARG A 8 -1.59 -11.77 9.12
C ARG A 8 -0.31 -11.76 9.94
N ASP A 9 0.57 -12.73 9.74
CA ASP A 9 1.82 -12.87 10.49
C ASP A 9 2.76 -11.68 10.19
N LEU A 10 2.84 -11.25 8.92
CA LEU A 10 3.60 -10.07 8.51
C LEU A 10 3.06 -8.77 9.13
N ALA A 11 1.74 -8.65 9.23
CA ALA A 11 1.10 -7.51 9.91
C ALA A 11 1.33 -7.54 11.42
N ALA A 12 1.38 -8.73 12.04
CA ALA A 12 1.72 -8.90 13.45
C ALA A 12 3.18 -8.53 13.75
N GLU A 13 4.10 -8.78 12.81
CA GLU A 13 5.50 -8.29 12.87
C GLU A 13 5.61 -6.76 12.71
N GLY A 14 4.50 -6.05 12.47
CA GLY A 14 4.48 -4.60 12.27
C GLY A 14 4.92 -4.14 10.87
N LYS A 15 5.15 -5.08 9.94
CA LYS A 15 5.53 -4.74 8.56
C LYS A 15 4.33 -4.23 7.77
N SER A 16 4.59 -3.29 6.86
CA SER A 16 3.53 -2.69 6.04
C SER A 16 3.25 -3.49 4.77
N VAL A 17 1.98 -3.55 4.38
CA VAL A 17 1.52 -4.17 3.13
C VAL A 17 1.14 -3.06 2.15
N LEU A 18 1.62 -3.16 0.90
CA LEU A 18 1.28 -2.26 -0.19
C LEU A 18 0.30 -2.94 -1.15
N PHE A 19 -0.90 -2.39 -1.28
CA PHE A 19 -1.91 -2.88 -2.21
C PHE A 19 -1.75 -2.21 -3.59
N VAL A 20 -1.68 -3.00 -4.65
CA VAL A 20 -1.44 -2.53 -6.01
C VAL A 20 -2.53 -3.05 -6.93
N GLY A 21 -3.19 -2.13 -7.63
CA GLY A 21 -4.14 -2.49 -8.68
C GLY A 21 -4.53 -1.28 -9.51
N THR A 22 -3.99 -1.16 -10.72
CA THR A 22 -4.28 -0.03 -11.62
C THR A 22 -5.45 -0.29 -12.57
N LYS A 23 -5.94 -1.54 -12.60
CA LYS A 23 -7.08 -1.95 -13.40
C LYS A 23 -8.34 -1.22 -12.93
N LYS A 24 -9.21 -0.79 -13.86
CA LYS A 24 -10.43 -0.02 -13.51
C LYS A 24 -11.33 -0.78 -12.53
N GLN A 25 -11.37 -2.10 -12.65
CA GLN A 25 -12.18 -2.98 -11.79
C GLN A 25 -11.60 -3.15 -10.38
N ALA A 26 -10.30 -2.87 -10.21
CA ALA A 26 -9.56 -3.04 -8.96
C ALA A 26 -9.28 -1.72 -8.25
N ALA A 27 -9.12 -0.62 -8.98
CA ALA A 27 -8.62 0.64 -8.46
C ALA A 27 -9.39 1.17 -7.23
N ASP A 28 -10.73 1.19 -7.32
CA ASP A 28 -11.56 1.69 -6.21
C ASP A 28 -11.59 0.70 -5.04
N SER A 29 -11.76 -0.60 -5.32
CA SER A 29 -11.75 -1.66 -4.32
C SER A 29 -10.44 -1.69 -3.53
N VAL A 30 -9.29 -1.62 -4.21
CA VAL A 30 -7.96 -1.61 -3.60
C VAL A 30 -7.79 -0.39 -2.70
N LYS A 31 -8.23 0.79 -3.16
CA LYS A 31 -8.13 2.03 -2.38
C LYS A 31 -8.99 1.97 -1.11
N GLU A 32 -10.25 1.57 -1.24
CA GLU A 32 -11.19 1.47 -0.10
C GLU A 32 -10.67 0.51 0.96
N GLU A 33 -10.25 -0.69 0.56
CA GLU A 33 -9.82 -1.74 1.49
C GLU A 33 -8.47 -1.41 2.14
N ALA A 34 -7.53 -0.81 1.41
CA ALA A 34 -6.25 -0.40 1.97
C ALA A 34 -6.42 0.74 3.00
N ILE A 35 -7.30 1.72 2.73
CA ILE A 35 -7.61 2.78 3.69
C ILE A 35 -8.26 2.16 4.94
N ARG A 36 -9.17 1.18 4.76
CA ARG A 36 -9.82 0.49 5.87
C ARG A 36 -8.84 -0.28 6.76
N SER A 37 -7.82 -0.93 6.17
CA SER A 37 -6.79 -1.64 6.95
C SER A 37 -5.64 -0.76 7.44
N GLY A 38 -5.60 0.53 7.06
CA GLY A 38 -4.45 1.40 7.33
C GLY A 38 -3.18 0.93 6.61
N SER A 39 -3.35 0.33 5.44
CA SER A 39 -2.29 -0.08 4.52
C SER A 39 -2.05 0.98 3.44
N TYR A 40 -0.91 0.89 2.77
CA TYR A 40 -0.59 1.76 1.64
C TYR A 40 -1.22 1.21 0.35
N TYR A 41 -1.45 2.08 -0.64
CA TYR A 41 -2.03 1.65 -1.91
C TYR A 41 -1.49 2.39 -3.14
N VAL A 42 -1.58 1.73 -4.29
CA VAL A 42 -1.39 2.31 -5.62
C VAL A 42 -2.55 1.86 -6.51
N ASN A 43 -3.48 2.78 -6.79
CA ASN A 43 -4.69 2.49 -7.58
C ASN A 43 -4.69 3.12 -8.99
N ALA A 44 -3.83 4.09 -9.26
CA ALA A 44 -3.84 4.81 -10.53
C ALA A 44 -2.84 4.25 -11.55
N ARG A 45 -1.54 4.40 -11.29
CA ARG A 45 -0.47 3.91 -12.16
C ARG A 45 0.78 3.64 -11.34
N TRP A 46 1.37 2.47 -11.54
CA TRP A 46 2.72 2.21 -11.05
C TRP A 46 3.75 3.02 -11.84
N LEU A 47 4.49 3.89 -11.14
CA LEU A 47 5.62 4.59 -11.73
C LEU A 47 6.86 3.69 -11.60
N GLY A 48 7.53 3.41 -12.72
CA GLY A 48 8.76 2.64 -12.68
C GLY A 48 9.80 3.33 -11.80
N GLY A 49 10.43 2.56 -10.92
CA GLY A 49 11.33 3.08 -9.89
C GLY A 49 10.64 3.41 -8.56
N MET A 50 9.36 3.03 -8.38
CA MET A 50 8.61 3.31 -7.15
C MET A 50 9.29 2.74 -5.91
N MET A 51 9.90 1.56 -6.04
CA MET A 51 10.59 0.88 -4.95
C MET A 51 12.10 0.86 -5.19
N THR A 52 12.52 0.58 -6.42
CA THR A 52 13.95 0.48 -6.76
C THR A 52 14.67 1.83 -6.75
N ASN A 53 13.97 2.94 -6.97
CA ASN A 53 14.49 4.30 -6.82
C ASN A 53 13.67 5.10 -5.80
N TYR A 54 13.49 4.51 -4.62
CA TYR A 54 12.69 5.08 -3.55
C TYR A 54 13.13 6.49 -3.12
N LYS A 55 14.44 6.79 -3.17
CA LYS A 55 14.97 8.13 -2.85
C LYS A 55 14.38 9.23 -3.72
N THR A 56 14.25 9.02 -5.03
CA THR A 56 13.62 10.00 -5.93
C THR A 56 12.11 10.11 -5.68
N ILE A 57 11.46 9.00 -5.35
CA ILE A 57 10.03 8.99 -5.02
C ILE A 57 9.76 9.75 -3.72
N GLN A 58 10.58 9.56 -2.70
CA GLN A 58 10.52 10.34 -1.46
C GLN A 58 10.69 11.84 -1.72
N GLN A 59 11.57 12.26 -2.63
CA GLN A 59 11.68 13.66 -3.02
C GLN A 59 10.40 14.20 -3.67
N ARG A 60 9.72 13.37 -4.48
CA ARG A 60 8.42 13.73 -5.08
C ARG A 60 7.30 13.82 -4.04
N ILE A 61 7.31 12.95 -3.02
CA ILE A 61 6.37 13.02 -1.90
C ILE A 61 6.61 14.29 -1.08
N LYS A 62 7.87 14.62 -0.77
CA LYS A 62 8.21 15.90 -0.10
C LYS A 62 7.79 17.11 -0.91
N ARG A 63 7.90 17.07 -2.24
CA ARG A 63 7.40 18.12 -3.12
C ARG A 63 5.88 18.27 -3.01
N LEU A 64 5.13 17.16 -2.95
CA LEU A 64 3.68 17.19 -2.73
C LEU A 64 3.34 17.82 -1.37
N GLU A 65 4.05 17.47 -0.29
CA GLU A 65 3.87 18.07 1.04
C GLU A 65 4.16 19.58 1.04
N GLN A 66 5.21 20.02 0.35
CA GLN A 66 5.53 21.43 0.18
C GLN A 66 4.41 22.19 -0.55
N LEU A 67 3.83 21.59 -1.60
CA LEU A 67 2.74 22.21 -2.36
C LEU A 67 1.48 22.35 -1.50
N HIS A 68 1.13 21.34 -0.70
CA HIS A 68 0.05 21.40 0.28
C HIS A 68 0.30 22.48 1.36
N ALA A 69 1.54 22.62 1.82
CA ALA A 69 1.91 23.66 2.78
C ALA A 69 1.77 25.07 2.19
N MET A 70 2.19 25.27 0.94
CA MET A 70 2.04 26.56 0.23
C MET A 70 0.57 26.92 -0.02
N GLU A 71 -0.27 25.90 -0.27
CA GLU A 71 -1.72 26.08 -0.40
C GLU A 71 -2.35 26.49 0.93
N ALA A 72 -2.00 25.81 2.02
CA ALA A 72 -2.51 26.08 3.37
C ALA A 72 -2.06 27.45 3.93
N ASP A 73 -0.83 27.88 3.63
CA ASP A 73 -0.27 29.18 4.03
C ASP A 73 -0.84 30.36 3.19
N GLY A 74 -1.68 30.07 2.19
CA GLY A 74 -2.29 31.11 1.35
C GLY A 74 -1.31 31.76 0.36
N THR A 75 -0.11 31.20 0.17
CA THR A 75 0.88 31.68 -0.82
C THR A 75 0.28 31.69 -2.23
N PHE A 76 -0.67 30.80 -2.52
CA PHE A 76 -1.36 30.75 -3.82
C PHE A 76 -2.15 32.03 -4.12
N ALA A 77 -2.63 32.76 -3.11
CA ALA A 77 -3.35 34.01 -3.31
C ALA A 77 -2.45 35.16 -3.79
N LEU A 78 -1.14 35.07 -3.55
CA LEU A 78 -0.14 36.06 -3.95
C LEU A 78 0.37 35.83 -5.39
N LEU A 79 0.07 34.67 -5.97
CA LEU A 79 0.58 34.26 -7.28
C LEU A 79 -0.41 34.59 -8.40
N PRO A 80 0.07 34.80 -9.64
CA PRO A 80 -0.81 34.92 -10.81
C PRO A 80 -1.65 33.67 -11.02
N LYS A 81 -2.92 33.83 -11.42
CA LYS A 81 -3.87 32.71 -11.66
C LYS A 81 -3.32 31.62 -12.60
N LYS A 82 -2.46 31.99 -13.56
CA LYS A 82 -1.81 31.04 -14.48
C LYS A 82 -0.81 30.12 -13.76
N GLU A 83 -0.10 30.63 -12.77
CA GLU A 83 0.86 29.84 -11.98
C GLU A 83 0.14 28.97 -10.97
N VAL A 84 -0.88 29.51 -10.30
CA VAL A 84 -1.77 28.73 -9.44
C VAL A 84 -2.34 27.53 -10.19
N ALA A 85 -2.87 27.73 -11.39
CA ALA A 85 -3.40 26.63 -12.20
C ALA A 85 -2.35 25.54 -12.52
N LYS A 86 -1.08 25.93 -12.74
CA LYS A 86 0.01 24.95 -12.95
C LYS A 86 0.31 24.16 -11.69
N LEU A 87 0.36 24.83 -10.54
CA LEU A 87 0.62 24.21 -9.24
C LEU A 87 -0.53 23.27 -8.83
N THR A 88 -1.79 23.68 -9.01
CA THR A 88 -2.96 22.82 -8.78
C THR A 88 -2.90 21.56 -9.65
N LEU A 89 -2.54 21.69 -10.93
CA LEU A 89 -2.40 20.55 -11.83
C LEU A 89 -1.21 19.64 -11.47
N GLU A 90 -0.14 20.20 -10.90
CA GLU A 90 0.96 19.44 -10.32
C GLU A 90 0.50 18.65 -9.08
N ILE A 91 -0.25 19.29 -8.17
CA ILE A 91 -0.84 18.65 -6.99
C ILE A 91 -1.75 17.50 -7.40
N GLU A 92 -2.72 17.73 -8.29
CA GLU A 92 -3.67 16.70 -8.73
C GLU A 92 -2.97 15.48 -9.31
N LYS A 93 -1.90 15.68 -10.10
CA LYS A 93 -1.10 14.58 -10.66
C LYS A 93 -0.36 13.82 -9.57
N LEU A 94 0.35 14.55 -8.69
CA LEU A 94 1.14 13.93 -7.63
C LEU A 94 0.24 13.19 -6.63
N GLU A 95 -0.89 13.76 -6.23
CA GLU A 95 -1.87 13.13 -5.33
C GLU A 95 -2.46 11.86 -5.95
N LYS A 96 -2.81 11.92 -7.25
CA LYS A 96 -3.34 10.76 -7.97
C LYS A 96 -2.39 9.56 -8.00
N PHE A 97 -1.08 9.78 -8.12
CA PHE A 97 -0.11 8.69 -8.26
C PHE A 97 0.59 8.31 -6.94
N LEU A 98 0.79 9.27 -6.03
CA LEU A 98 1.61 9.10 -4.82
C LEU A 98 0.79 9.22 -3.53
N GLY A 99 -0.49 9.61 -3.59
CA GLY A 99 -1.31 9.84 -2.40
C GLY A 99 -1.38 8.60 -1.47
N GLY A 100 -1.50 7.40 -2.06
CA GLY A 100 -1.57 6.16 -1.29
C GLY A 100 -0.24 5.67 -0.69
N ILE A 101 0.89 6.29 -1.04
CA ILE A 101 2.23 5.99 -0.48
C ILE A 101 2.83 7.16 0.30
N LYS A 102 2.08 8.26 0.47
CA LYS A 102 2.56 9.49 1.15
C LYS A 102 3.06 9.24 2.57
N GLY A 103 2.40 8.36 3.32
CA GLY A 103 2.77 8.03 4.71
C GLY A 103 3.90 7.00 4.84
N MET A 104 4.34 6.40 3.74
CA MET A 104 5.33 5.33 3.77
C MET A 104 6.72 5.90 4.02
N LYS A 105 7.36 5.49 5.13
CA LYS A 105 8.74 5.88 5.49
C LYS A 105 9.79 4.86 5.04
N GLU A 106 9.40 3.59 5.02
CA GLU A 106 10.25 2.45 4.70
C GLU A 106 9.60 1.60 3.60
N LEU A 107 10.39 0.72 2.97
CA LEU A 107 9.86 -0.18 1.95
C LEU A 107 8.79 -1.12 2.53
N PRO A 108 7.78 -1.52 1.74
CA PRO A 108 6.78 -2.48 2.20
C PRO A 108 7.41 -3.84 2.49
N GLY A 109 6.89 -4.53 3.52
CA GLY A 109 7.27 -5.90 3.83
C GLY A 109 6.66 -6.92 2.87
N ALA A 110 5.51 -6.61 2.27
CA ALA A 110 4.89 -7.42 1.22
C ALA A 110 4.07 -6.57 0.27
N LEU A 111 3.90 -7.08 -0.96
CA LEU A 111 2.99 -6.51 -1.95
C LEU A 111 1.78 -7.41 -2.13
N PHE A 112 0.60 -6.79 -2.16
CA PHE A 112 -0.61 -7.42 -2.66
C PHE A 112 -0.93 -6.87 -4.04
N ILE A 113 -0.86 -7.70 -5.08
CA ILE A 113 -1.02 -7.28 -6.49
C ILE A 113 -2.30 -7.89 -7.08
N VAL A 114 -3.11 -7.05 -7.70
CA VAL A 114 -4.23 -7.47 -8.56
C VAL A 114 -3.74 -7.47 -10.00
N ASP A 115 -3.77 -8.64 -10.65
CA ASP A 115 -3.30 -8.85 -12.03
C ASP A 115 -1.79 -8.61 -12.23
N PRO A 116 -0.93 -9.62 -11.92
CA PRO A 116 0.52 -9.57 -12.16
C PRO A 116 0.90 -9.27 -13.62
N ARG A 117 0.07 -9.70 -14.59
CA ARG A 117 0.34 -9.48 -16.01
C ARG A 117 0.17 -8.01 -16.39
N LYS A 118 -0.74 -7.28 -15.74
CA LYS A 118 -0.83 -5.82 -15.92
C LYS A 118 0.27 -5.10 -15.16
N GLU A 119 0.59 -5.55 -13.95
CA GLU A 119 1.53 -4.92 -13.03
C GLU A 119 2.97 -5.48 -13.09
N LYS A 120 3.44 -5.87 -14.28
CA LYS A 120 4.78 -6.48 -14.47
C LYS A 120 5.93 -5.66 -13.91
N ILE A 121 5.80 -4.33 -13.91
CA ILE A 121 6.84 -3.44 -13.39
C ILE A 121 6.91 -3.56 -11.87
N ALA A 122 5.77 -3.59 -11.18
CA ALA A 122 5.71 -3.77 -9.74
C ALA A 122 6.28 -5.13 -9.33
N VAL A 123 5.89 -6.19 -10.04
CA VAL A 123 6.42 -7.55 -9.85
C VAL A 123 7.94 -7.60 -10.04
N ALA A 124 8.45 -7.01 -11.13
CA ALA A 124 9.87 -7.00 -11.42
C ALA A 124 10.68 -6.19 -10.39
N GLU A 125 10.14 -5.08 -9.87
CA GLU A 125 10.78 -4.31 -8.81
C GLU A 125 10.77 -5.05 -7.47
N ALA A 126 9.65 -5.68 -7.11
CA ALA A 126 9.53 -6.49 -5.89
C ALA A 126 10.50 -7.68 -5.91
N LYS A 127 10.59 -8.40 -7.03
CA LYS A 127 11.56 -9.50 -7.20
C LYS A 127 13.01 -9.04 -7.05
N LYS A 128 13.36 -7.88 -7.62
CA LYS A 128 14.73 -7.33 -7.49
C LYS A 128 15.11 -6.97 -6.06
N LEU A 129 14.12 -6.57 -5.26
CA LEU A 129 14.30 -6.17 -3.86
C LEU A 129 14.02 -7.32 -2.88
N CYS A 130 13.74 -8.53 -3.39
CA CYS A 130 13.37 -9.71 -2.61
C CYS A 130 12.18 -9.45 -1.67
N ILE A 131 11.20 -8.67 -2.13
CA ILE A 131 9.98 -8.40 -1.37
C ILE A 131 8.92 -9.41 -1.80
N PRO A 132 8.32 -10.15 -0.85
CA PRO A 132 7.35 -11.20 -1.15
C PRO A 132 6.07 -10.63 -1.78
N ILE A 133 5.57 -11.36 -2.76
CA ILE A 133 4.43 -10.99 -3.60
C ILE A 133 3.27 -11.93 -3.32
N VAL A 134 2.15 -11.36 -2.90
CA VAL A 134 0.84 -12.00 -2.83
C VAL A 134 0.02 -11.48 -4.00
N ALA A 135 -0.51 -12.34 -4.87
CA ALA A 135 -1.27 -11.85 -6.01
C ALA A 135 -2.47 -12.70 -6.40
N ILE A 136 -3.47 -12.02 -6.97
CA ILE A 136 -4.61 -12.66 -7.63
C ILE A 136 -4.17 -13.09 -9.02
N VAL A 137 -4.18 -14.39 -9.28
CA VAL A 137 -3.81 -14.99 -10.56
C VAL A 137 -5.06 -15.52 -11.24
N ASP A 138 -5.31 -15.00 -12.44
CA ASP A 138 -6.31 -15.53 -13.38
C ASP A 138 -5.63 -16.46 -14.40
N THR A 139 -6.44 -17.13 -15.23
CA THR A 139 -6.04 -18.08 -16.29
C THR A 139 -4.99 -17.55 -17.29
N ASN A 140 -4.78 -16.24 -17.34
CA ASN A 140 -3.90 -15.57 -18.30
C ASN A 140 -2.55 -15.09 -17.72
N CYS A 141 -2.28 -15.40 -16.45
CA CYS A 141 -1.09 -14.98 -15.71
C CYS A 141 -0.19 -16.18 -15.37
N ASP A 142 1.13 -16.01 -15.49
CA ASP A 142 2.10 -17.02 -15.09
C ASP A 142 2.30 -16.99 -13.56
N PRO A 143 2.06 -18.10 -12.84
CA PRO A 143 2.13 -18.13 -11.37
C PRO A 143 3.56 -18.09 -10.83
N ASP A 144 4.58 -18.41 -11.65
CA ASP A 144 5.99 -18.45 -11.27
C ASP A 144 6.55 -17.07 -10.87
N ASP A 145 5.81 -16.01 -11.17
CA ASP A 145 6.15 -14.65 -10.83
C ASP A 145 5.71 -14.19 -9.43
N VAL A 146 5.00 -15.06 -8.69
CA VAL A 146 4.32 -14.73 -7.44
C VAL A 146 4.68 -15.76 -6.36
N ASP A 147 4.99 -15.31 -5.14
CA ASP A 147 5.32 -16.19 -4.02
C ASP A 147 4.07 -16.85 -3.43
N TYR A 148 3.00 -16.06 -3.24
CA TYR A 148 1.72 -16.51 -2.71
C TYR A 148 0.59 -16.27 -3.72
N VAL A 149 0.23 -17.33 -4.42
CA VAL A 149 -0.78 -17.30 -5.47
C VAL A 149 -2.18 -17.45 -4.88
N ILE A 150 -3.07 -16.49 -5.19
CA ILE A 150 -4.50 -16.58 -4.92
C ILE A 150 -5.23 -16.80 -6.25
N PRO A 151 -5.69 -18.02 -6.54
CA PRO A 151 -6.46 -18.26 -7.76
C PRO A 151 -7.77 -17.50 -7.68
N GLY A 152 -8.04 -16.64 -8.66
CA GLY A 152 -9.23 -15.80 -8.62
C GLY A 152 -9.44 -14.99 -9.89
N ASN A 153 -10.68 -14.55 -10.10
CA ASN A 153 -11.04 -13.70 -11.23
C ASN A 153 -10.70 -12.24 -10.90
N ASP A 154 -9.77 -11.65 -11.65
CA ASP A 154 -9.30 -10.27 -11.52
C ASP A 154 -10.12 -9.26 -12.38
N ASP A 155 -10.97 -9.73 -13.29
CA ASP A 155 -11.89 -8.90 -14.09
C ASP A 155 -13.18 -8.54 -13.32
N ALA A 156 -13.59 -9.37 -12.36
CA ALA A 156 -14.83 -9.15 -11.62
C ALA A 156 -14.60 -8.25 -10.40
N ILE A 157 -15.21 -7.05 -10.40
CA ILE A 157 -15.15 -6.08 -9.29
C ILE A 157 -15.49 -6.73 -7.94
N ARG A 158 -16.54 -7.57 -7.92
CA ARG A 158 -16.98 -8.27 -6.70
C ARG A 158 -15.93 -9.27 -6.18
N ALA A 159 -15.27 -9.99 -7.09
CA ALA A 159 -14.24 -10.95 -6.72
C ALA A 159 -12.99 -10.23 -6.19
N VAL A 160 -12.54 -9.18 -6.88
CA VAL A 160 -11.42 -8.35 -6.42
C VAL A 160 -11.72 -7.72 -5.05
N LYS A 161 -12.93 -7.17 -4.86
CA LYS A 161 -13.34 -6.60 -3.57
C LYS A 161 -13.38 -7.64 -2.46
N LEU A 162 -13.89 -8.84 -2.74
CA LEU A 162 -13.92 -9.94 -1.78
C LEU A 162 -12.52 -10.35 -1.35
N ILE A 163 -11.60 -10.55 -2.32
CA ILE A 163 -10.24 -10.97 -2.04
C ILE A 163 -9.45 -9.86 -1.34
N ALA A 164 -9.47 -8.63 -1.86
CA ALA A 164 -8.82 -7.48 -1.25
C ALA A 164 -9.35 -7.23 0.18
N GLY A 165 -10.67 -7.34 0.39
CA GLY A 165 -11.28 -7.20 1.71
C GLY A 165 -10.88 -8.31 2.68
N THR A 166 -10.71 -9.53 2.19
CA THR A 166 -10.22 -10.66 3.00
C THR A 166 -8.76 -10.46 3.42
N ILE A 167 -7.90 -9.99 2.50
CA ILE A 167 -6.50 -9.65 2.81
C ILE A 167 -6.42 -8.44 3.75
N ALA A 168 -7.28 -7.44 3.57
CA ALA A 168 -7.38 -6.29 4.48
C ALA A 168 -7.80 -6.73 5.89
N ASN A 169 -8.75 -7.67 6.02
CA ASN A 169 -9.12 -8.26 7.30
C ASN A 169 -7.92 -8.97 7.96
N ALA A 170 -7.12 -9.73 7.18
CA ALA A 170 -5.90 -10.37 7.69
C ALA A 170 -4.90 -9.35 8.27
N VAL A 171 -4.72 -8.20 7.59
CA VAL A 171 -3.86 -7.11 8.10
C VAL A 171 -4.39 -6.53 9.41
N ILE A 172 -5.71 -6.32 9.50
CA ILE A 172 -6.36 -5.78 10.70
C ILE A 172 -6.23 -6.76 11.86
N GLU A 173 -6.51 -8.05 11.62
CA GLU A 173 -6.38 -9.11 12.62
C GLU A 173 -4.94 -9.26 13.11
N GLY A 174 -3.96 -9.23 12.20
CA GLY A 174 -2.54 -9.31 12.56
C GLY A 174 -2.10 -8.14 13.46
N ARG A 175 -2.54 -6.91 13.14
CA ARG A 175 -2.26 -5.73 13.97
C ARG A 175 -2.96 -5.79 15.33
N GLN A 176 -4.24 -6.16 15.37
CA GLN A 176 -4.99 -6.29 16.62
C GLN A 176 -4.43 -7.39 17.52
N GLY A 177 -3.98 -8.51 16.94
CA GLY A 177 -3.31 -9.57 17.67
C GLY A 177 -1.97 -9.12 18.28
N ALA A 178 -1.19 -8.34 17.54
CA ALA A 178 0.04 -7.74 18.03
C ALA A 178 -0.21 -6.70 19.14
N ASP A 179 -1.24 -5.85 18.99
CA ASP A 179 -1.61 -4.87 20.02
C ASP A 179 -2.11 -5.56 21.31
N ALA A 180 -2.85 -6.66 21.18
CA ALA A 180 -3.30 -7.47 22.31
C ALA A 180 -2.15 -8.21 23.01
N GLN A 181 -1.22 -8.81 22.25
CA GLN A 181 -0.02 -9.44 22.80
C GLN A 181 0.91 -8.42 23.46
N ALA A 182 1.10 -7.24 22.86
CA ALA A 182 1.90 -6.18 23.45
C ALA A 182 1.29 -5.63 24.75
N ALA A 183 -0.05 -5.56 24.83
CA ALA A 183 -0.74 -5.18 26.06
C ALA A 183 -0.63 -6.26 27.15
N GLU A 184 -0.66 -7.53 26.76
CA GLU A 184 -0.54 -8.68 27.68
C GLU A 184 0.90 -8.84 28.19
N GLU A 185 1.92 -8.65 27.34
CA GLU A 185 3.33 -8.58 27.74
C GLU A 185 3.62 -7.37 28.62
N ALA A 186 3.05 -6.20 28.32
CA ALA A 186 3.20 -5.02 29.19
C ALA A 186 2.57 -5.24 30.57
N ALA A 187 1.41 -5.90 30.64
CA ALA A 187 0.77 -6.26 31.90
C ALA A 187 1.58 -7.30 32.69
N ALA A 188 2.16 -8.29 32.02
CA ALA A 188 3.01 -9.31 32.66
C ALA A 188 4.31 -8.70 33.22
N VAL A 189 4.93 -7.76 32.49
CA VAL A 189 6.13 -7.05 32.96
C VAL A 189 5.79 -6.11 34.13
N GLU A 190 4.62 -5.48 34.15
CA GLU A 190 4.14 -4.72 35.31
C GLU A 190 3.84 -5.60 36.53
N GLU A 191 3.30 -6.81 36.33
CA GLU A 191 3.06 -7.78 37.41
C GLU A 191 4.38 -8.33 38.00
N GLU A 192 5.37 -8.62 37.15
CA GLU A 192 6.69 -9.09 37.57
C GLU A 192 7.48 -7.99 38.29
N ALA A 193 7.37 -6.73 37.84
CA ALA A 193 7.98 -5.57 38.50
C ALA A 193 7.27 -5.15 39.81
N ALA A 194 6.02 -5.55 40.02
CA ALA A 194 5.29 -5.32 41.28
C ALA A 194 5.48 -6.45 42.30
N ALA A 195 6.04 -7.60 41.88
CA ALA A 195 6.32 -8.75 42.72
C ALA A 195 7.76 -8.78 43.29
N GLU A 196 8.65 -7.90 42.81
CA GLU A 196 9.98 -7.59 43.39
C GLU A 196 9.91 -6.40 44.36
#